data_AF-A0A2T2R1M1-F1
#
_entry.id   AF-A0A2T2R1M1-F1
#
_cell.length_a   1.000
_cell.length_b   1.000
_cell.length_c   1.000
_cell.angle_alpha   90.00
_cell.angle_beta   90.00
_cell.angle_gamma   90.00
#
_symmetry.space_group_name_H-M   'P 1'
#
loop_
_entity.id
_entity.type
_entity.pdbx_description
1 polymer ?
#
loop_
_entity_poly.entity_id
_entity_poly.type
_entity_poly.pdbx_seq_one_letter_code
_entity_poly.pdbx_strand_id
1 'polypeptide(L)'
;MYYDNQLNKYTGTMAITQDPGTYGAYVRVEYNDGSFDSIPFSVLVQPSGKVMGRDSEGQMNGVADANIELRKLEGNNYVNVREISSDENGFYGVFVENGAYKLRVTKDGYENYTTAGFRVEDNTINREVQLLRSVNLTDPNVPVGQKMQYIGDLSVKRVKEAGELADDPQIEEQAQNRIAPAAAAVTGAVVAPALGLLNLLNYLRFLFFQPLLLMGRRKREDWGVVYNSLDRKKIDLAMVRLVDYDTNEVVQSRVTDAEGRYIFFAEPGRYRIKVEKEGFNFPTAILSDAEEDGPYTDVYHGEPIKIEEENTAVAPNIPLDPKEAEVQTPSRLKWDRIKKTIQRNLARIGIIAGIISMLINPTILVGVLLAAQVGFYYLFKRLGTTPEPENWGIVREKGTERSLNNATVRLFTKDRNKLVSTQRTDDNGRYAFLVGPKDYYVRIDKEGYSSESKEVSITEEEEFVKEDIEVDKSEDSSEEQDEGEDDLSFAE
;
A
#
# COMPACT_ATOMS: atom_id res chain seq x y z
N MET A 1 4.32 80.60 9.29
CA MET A 1 5.38 80.52 10.33
C MET A 1 5.10 81.56 11.39
N TYR A 2 5.43 81.28 12.64
CA TYR A 2 5.41 82.25 13.74
C TYR A 2 6.74 82.19 14.50
N TYR A 3 7.11 83.25 15.19
CA TYR A 3 8.29 83.26 16.04
C TYR A 3 7.92 82.77 17.45
N ASP A 4 8.54 81.68 17.88
CA ASP A 4 8.40 81.12 19.22
C ASP A 4 9.40 81.80 20.17
N ASN A 5 8.88 82.70 21.02
CA ASN A 5 9.68 83.45 21.99
C ASN A 5 10.30 82.57 23.10
N GLN A 6 9.74 81.39 23.38
CA GLN A 6 10.30 80.49 24.41
C GLN A 6 11.50 79.72 23.87
N LEU A 7 11.44 79.33 22.59
CA LEU A 7 12.50 78.57 21.93
C LEU A 7 13.51 79.47 21.18
N ASN A 8 13.26 80.78 21.07
CA ASN A 8 14.00 81.73 20.25
C ASN A 8 14.18 81.24 18.79
N LYS A 9 13.11 80.70 18.20
CA LYS A 9 13.13 80.09 16.85
C LYS A 9 11.85 80.39 16.08
N TYR A 10 11.93 80.41 14.75
CA TYR A 10 10.74 80.42 13.89
C TYR A 10 10.20 79.01 13.69
N THR A 11 8.90 78.82 13.93
CA THR A 11 8.19 77.55 13.78
C THR A 11 7.17 77.64 12.65
N GLY A 12 7.06 76.60 11.84
CA GLY A 12 6.06 76.49 10.79
C GLY A 12 5.78 75.05 10.40
N THR A 13 4.62 74.85 9.80
CA THR A 13 4.23 73.56 9.22
C THR A 13 4.39 73.65 7.71
N MET A 14 4.98 72.62 7.10
CA MET A 14 5.02 72.47 5.65
C MET A 14 4.26 71.21 5.25
N ALA A 15 3.52 71.28 4.15
CA ALA A 15 2.95 70.11 3.52
C ALA A 15 4.04 69.42 2.70
N ILE A 16 4.27 68.14 2.96
CA ILE A 16 5.25 67.32 2.26
C ILE A 16 4.48 66.25 1.47
N THR A 17 4.97 65.88 0.30
CA THR A 17 4.41 64.76 -0.48
C THR A 17 4.64 63.42 0.21
N GLN A 18 3.79 62.44 -0.09
CA GLN A 18 3.97 61.05 0.36
C GLN A 18 4.98 60.28 -0.51
N ASP A 19 5.36 60.83 -1.66
CA ASP A 19 6.34 60.22 -2.55
C ASP A 19 7.75 60.29 -1.94
N PRO A 20 8.50 59.17 -1.89
CA PRO A 20 9.88 59.19 -1.43
C PRO A 20 10.76 60.00 -2.38
N GLY A 21 11.64 60.83 -1.83
CA GLY A 21 12.52 61.66 -2.64
C GLY A 21 13.19 62.78 -1.86
N THR A 22 14.12 63.45 -2.53
CA THR A 22 14.70 64.69 -2.01
C THR A 22 14.00 65.87 -2.66
N TYR A 23 13.34 66.68 -1.85
CA TYR A 23 12.59 67.85 -2.29
C TYR A 23 13.37 69.10 -1.90
N GLY A 24 13.66 69.93 -2.90
CA GLY A 24 14.17 71.27 -2.64
C GLY A 24 13.06 72.14 -2.04
N ALA A 25 13.37 72.78 -0.94
CA ALA A 25 12.53 73.78 -0.29
C ALA A 25 13.36 75.04 0.00
N TYR A 26 12.71 76.14 0.32
CA TYR A 26 13.42 77.35 0.73
C TYR A 26 12.59 78.13 1.75
N VAL A 27 13.28 78.80 2.67
CA VAL A 27 12.68 79.81 3.54
C VAL A 27 12.83 81.15 2.85
N ARG A 28 11.72 81.85 2.61
CA ARG A 28 11.73 83.21 2.08
C ARG A 28 11.59 84.21 3.23
N VAL A 29 12.54 85.14 3.34
CA VAL A 29 12.48 86.27 4.27
C VAL A 29 12.18 87.51 3.46
N GLU A 30 11.03 88.14 3.71
CA GLU A 30 10.62 89.38 3.03
C GLU A 30 10.79 90.57 3.97
N TYR A 31 11.47 91.60 3.49
CA TYR A 31 11.75 92.83 4.25
C TYR A 31 10.69 93.90 3.97
N ASN A 32 10.58 94.88 4.87
CA ASN A 32 9.57 95.94 4.77
C ASN A 32 9.71 96.83 3.52
N ASP A 33 10.87 96.80 2.84
CA ASP A 33 11.13 97.52 1.58
C ASP A 33 10.75 96.71 0.33
N GLY A 34 10.18 95.50 0.50
CA GLY A 34 9.79 94.59 -0.57
C GLY A 34 10.94 93.75 -1.14
N SER A 35 12.17 93.91 -0.65
CA SER A 35 13.27 92.99 -0.95
C SER A 35 13.07 91.65 -0.24
N PHE A 36 13.67 90.58 -0.75
CA PHE A 36 13.60 89.27 -0.11
C PHE A 36 14.88 88.47 -0.26
N ASP A 37 15.18 87.67 0.75
CA ASP A 37 16.19 86.62 0.73
C ASP A 37 15.53 85.24 0.68
N SER A 38 16.22 84.28 0.07
CA SER A 38 15.81 82.88 0.06
C SER A 38 16.92 81.98 0.59
N ILE A 39 16.60 81.19 1.60
CA ILE A 39 17.52 80.21 2.19
C ILE A 39 17.06 78.82 1.72
N PRO A 40 17.71 78.22 0.70
CA PRO A 40 17.35 76.90 0.21
C PRO A 40 17.77 75.82 1.22
N PHE A 41 16.99 74.76 1.30
CA PHE A 41 17.29 73.54 2.04
C PHE A 41 16.65 72.34 1.34
N SER A 42 17.11 71.14 1.66
CA SER A 42 16.55 69.90 1.09
C SER A 42 15.80 69.14 2.18
N VAL A 43 14.63 68.62 1.82
CA VAL A 43 13.83 67.73 2.65
C VAL A 43 13.92 66.33 2.06
N LEU A 44 14.45 65.39 2.83
CA LEU A 44 14.45 63.98 2.45
C LEU A 44 13.18 63.32 2.98
N VAL A 45 12.34 62.82 2.07
CA VAL A 45 11.18 61.98 2.38
C VAL A 45 11.60 60.54 2.18
N GLN A 46 11.65 59.79 3.26
CA GLN A 46 11.94 58.36 3.22
C GLN A 46 10.68 57.55 2.91
N PRO A 47 10.81 56.38 2.26
CA PRO A 47 9.68 55.49 2.04
C PRO A 47 9.07 55.08 3.39
N SER A 48 7.75 54.99 3.44
CA SER A 48 7.04 54.44 4.60
C SER A 48 7.29 52.94 4.71
N GLY A 49 7.32 52.45 5.94
CA GLY A 49 7.18 51.02 6.21
C GLY A 49 5.78 50.57 5.83
N LYS A 50 5.62 49.26 5.62
CA LYS A 50 4.33 48.70 5.20
C LYS A 50 4.07 47.37 5.88
N VAL A 51 2.91 47.25 6.50
CA VAL A 51 2.37 45.98 6.97
C VAL A 51 1.50 45.39 5.86
N MET A 52 1.86 44.21 5.40
CA MET A 52 1.14 43.49 4.36
C MET A 52 0.68 42.12 4.85
N GLY A 53 -0.36 41.59 4.23
CA GLY A 53 -0.89 40.26 4.53
C GLY A 53 -1.63 39.72 3.33
N ARG A 54 -1.68 38.39 3.21
CA ARG A 54 -2.49 37.72 2.18
C ARG A 54 -3.97 37.75 2.59
N ASP A 55 -4.83 38.17 1.67
CA ASP A 55 -6.28 38.03 1.81
C ASP A 55 -6.76 36.58 1.57
N SER A 56 -8.08 36.35 1.59
CA SER A 56 -8.68 35.02 1.36
C SER A 56 -8.45 34.45 -0.04
N GLU A 57 -8.08 35.30 -0.98
CA GLU A 57 -7.80 34.95 -2.37
C GLU A 57 -6.30 34.79 -2.62
N GLY A 58 -5.48 34.98 -1.58
CA GLY A 58 -4.03 34.84 -1.63
C GLY A 58 -3.29 36.07 -2.17
N GLN A 59 -4.00 37.19 -2.39
CA GLN A 59 -3.39 38.43 -2.86
C GLN A 59 -2.76 39.21 -1.70
N MET A 60 -1.57 39.76 -1.93
CA MET A 60 -0.83 40.56 -0.93
C MET A 60 -1.38 41.97 -0.90
N ASN A 61 -2.01 42.35 0.21
CA ASN A 61 -2.60 43.66 0.42
C ASN A 61 -2.07 44.31 1.70
N GLY A 62 -2.20 45.64 1.79
CA GLY A 62 -1.90 46.37 3.02
C GLY A 62 -2.86 45.99 4.14
N VAL A 63 -2.35 45.82 5.36
CA VAL A 63 -3.17 45.48 6.52
C VAL A 63 -3.45 46.74 7.31
N ALA A 64 -4.70 47.21 7.25
CA ALA A 64 -5.17 48.37 8.00
C ALA A 64 -5.29 48.10 9.51
N ASP A 65 -5.03 49.12 10.32
CA ASP A 65 -5.12 49.10 11.78
C ASP A 65 -4.40 47.91 12.43
N ALA A 66 -3.23 47.53 11.90
CA ALA A 66 -2.33 46.60 12.55
C ALA A 66 -1.59 47.34 13.67
N ASN A 67 -1.61 46.79 14.88
CA ASN A 67 -0.90 47.39 16.00
C ASN A 67 0.59 47.03 15.90
N ILE A 68 1.45 48.04 15.90
CA ILE A 68 2.91 47.89 15.83
C ILE A 68 3.49 48.41 17.15
N GLU A 69 3.89 47.48 18.01
CA GLU A 69 4.64 47.77 19.23
C GLU A 69 6.13 47.89 18.88
N LEU A 70 6.67 49.07 19.09
CA LEU A 70 8.10 49.36 18.99
C LEU A 70 8.76 49.09 20.34
N ARG A 71 9.79 48.22 20.34
CA ARG A 71 10.53 47.89 21.55
C ARG A 71 12.01 48.24 21.38
N LYS A 72 12.54 49.11 22.24
CA LYS A 72 13.97 49.50 22.26
C LYS A 72 14.75 48.54 23.15
N LEU A 73 15.97 48.22 22.74
CA LEU A 73 16.89 47.46 23.57
C LEU A 73 17.46 48.35 24.67
N GLU A 74 17.19 47.99 25.94
CA GLU A 74 17.76 48.64 27.12
C GLU A 74 18.42 47.58 28.01
N GLY A 75 19.75 47.65 28.12
CA GLY A 75 20.54 46.58 28.74
C GLY A 75 20.38 45.27 27.97
N ASN A 76 19.81 44.24 28.60
CA ASN A 76 19.57 42.93 27.99
C ASN A 76 18.12 42.71 27.53
N ASN A 77 17.21 43.66 27.73
CA ASN A 77 15.78 43.47 27.49
C ASN A 77 15.21 44.48 26.50
N TYR A 78 14.31 44.01 25.63
CA TYR A 78 13.53 44.87 24.76
C TYR A 78 12.32 45.43 25.52
N VAL A 79 12.31 46.72 25.80
CA VAL A 79 11.24 47.43 26.51
C VAL A 79 10.35 48.15 25.48
N ASN A 80 9.03 48.07 25.64
CA ASN A 80 8.10 48.80 24.78
C ASN A 80 8.27 50.30 25.00
N VAL A 81 8.53 51.03 23.93
CA VAL A 81 8.75 52.48 23.94
C VAL A 81 7.66 53.26 23.22
N ARG A 82 6.92 52.61 22.30
CA ARG A 82 5.88 53.26 21.50
C ARG A 82 4.97 52.23 20.85
N GLU A 83 3.69 52.55 20.75
CA GLU A 83 2.71 51.81 19.96
C GLU A 83 2.16 52.73 18.87
N ILE A 84 2.00 52.19 17.68
CA ILE A 84 1.42 52.87 16.52
C ILE A 84 0.48 51.90 15.79
N SER A 85 -0.42 52.44 14.99
CA SER A 85 -1.22 51.63 14.07
C SER A 85 -0.86 51.94 12.62
N SER A 86 -0.96 50.94 11.74
CA SER A 86 -0.90 51.16 10.29
C SER A 86 -2.15 51.88 9.78
N ASP A 87 -1.99 52.65 8.71
CA ASP A 87 -3.09 53.34 8.02
C ASP A 87 -3.96 52.39 7.18
N GLU A 88 -4.98 52.93 6.48
CA GLU A 88 -5.90 52.16 5.62
C GLU A 88 -5.20 51.33 4.53
N ASN A 89 -3.98 51.72 4.12
CA ASN A 89 -3.19 51.06 3.09
C ASN A 89 -2.05 50.23 3.69
N GLY A 90 -2.01 50.07 5.01
CA GLY A 90 -1.00 49.34 5.75
C GLY A 90 0.32 50.08 5.96
N PHE A 91 0.42 51.36 5.58
CA PHE A 91 1.65 52.13 5.76
C PHE A 91 1.83 52.58 7.20
N TYR A 92 3.09 52.67 7.61
CA TYR A 92 3.49 53.22 8.89
C TYR A 92 4.88 53.85 8.80
N GLY A 93 5.21 54.73 9.74
CA GLY A 93 6.55 55.32 9.82
C GLY A 93 6.75 55.96 11.18
N VAL A 94 7.93 55.74 11.76
CA VAL A 94 8.26 56.27 13.09
C VAL A 94 9.65 56.85 13.10
N PHE A 95 9.76 58.08 13.62
CA PHE A 95 11.04 58.67 14.00
C PHE A 95 11.43 58.21 15.41
N VAL A 96 12.64 57.71 15.54
CA VAL A 96 13.20 57.13 16.77
C VAL A 96 14.63 57.60 16.97
N GLU A 97 15.15 57.48 18.19
CA GLU A 97 16.57 57.64 18.42
C GLU A 97 17.35 56.50 17.79
N ASN A 98 18.63 56.72 17.47
CA ASN A 98 19.49 55.64 17.00
C ASN A 98 19.69 54.61 18.11
N GLY A 99 19.64 53.33 17.76
CA GLY A 99 19.68 52.24 18.73
C GLY A 99 19.19 50.92 18.13
N ALA A 100 19.15 49.87 18.96
CA ALA A 100 18.62 48.58 18.56
C ALA A 100 17.14 48.46 18.94
N TYR A 101 16.32 47.97 18.00
CA TYR A 101 14.88 47.90 18.13
C TYR A 101 14.34 46.56 17.64
N LYS A 102 13.15 46.20 18.14
CA LYS A 102 12.34 45.07 17.67
C LYS A 102 10.92 45.56 17.43
N LEU A 103 10.28 45.06 16.38
CA LEU A 103 8.86 45.32 16.12
C LEU A 103 8.05 44.09 16.48
N ARG A 104 6.94 44.30 17.18
CA ARG A 104 5.89 43.28 17.34
C ARG A 104 4.63 43.80 16.69
N VAL A 105 4.15 43.08 15.69
CA VAL A 105 2.96 43.44 14.94
C VAL A 105 1.85 42.45 15.25
N THR A 106 0.69 42.97 15.67
CA THR A 106 -0.48 42.19 16.04
C THR A 106 -1.72 42.68 15.28
N LYS A 107 -2.54 41.74 14.82
CA LYS A 107 -3.81 42.01 14.15
C LYS A 107 -4.73 40.81 14.28
N ASP A 108 -5.99 41.05 14.61
CA ASP A 108 -7.00 39.99 14.67
C ASP A 108 -7.14 39.27 13.32
N GLY A 109 -7.19 37.94 13.35
CA GLY A 109 -7.22 37.11 12.14
C GLY A 109 -5.87 36.87 11.49
N TYR A 110 -4.78 37.39 12.07
CA TYR A 110 -3.41 37.12 11.64
C TYR A 110 -2.60 36.50 12.78
N GLU A 111 -1.58 35.73 12.40
CA GLU A 111 -0.54 35.27 13.31
C GLU A 111 0.34 36.44 13.73
N ASN A 112 0.52 36.61 15.04
CA ASN A 112 1.42 37.60 15.60
C ASN A 112 2.81 37.44 14.96
N TYR A 113 3.45 38.58 14.65
CA TYR A 113 4.78 38.58 14.09
C TYR A 113 5.69 39.46 14.94
N THR A 114 6.88 38.97 15.22
CA THR A 114 7.90 39.75 15.91
C THR A 114 9.19 39.64 15.11
N THR A 115 9.71 40.77 14.63
CA THR A 115 10.96 40.81 13.87
C THR A 115 12.12 40.33 14.73
N ALA A 116 13.26 39.96 14.17
CA ALA A 116 14.49 39.98 14.97
C ALA A 116 14.84 41.42 15.41
N GLY A 117 15.76 41.57 16.35
CA GLY A 117 16.37 42.86 16.65
C GLY A 117 17.08 43.43 15.43
N PHE A 118 17.04 44.74 15.25
CA PHE A 118 17.77 45.44 14.19
C PHE A 118 18.27 46.80 14.69
N ARG A 119 19.36 47.30 14.10
CA ARG A 119 19.90 48.63 14.41
C ARG A 119 19.24 49.70 13.54
N VAL A 120 19.00 50.86 14.14
CA VAL A 120 18.54 52.09 13.49
C VAL A 120 19.66 53.12 13.61
N GLU A 121 20.08 53.67 12.47
CA GLU A 121 21.21 54.62 12.37
C GLU A 121 20.81 55.97 11.75
N ASP A 122 19.64 56.03 11.11
CA ASP A 122 19.10 57.18 10.38
C ASP A 122 17.85 57.76 11.04
N ASN A 123 17.66 57.46 12.33
CA ASN A 123 16.53 57.90 13.15
C ASN A 123 15.13 57.48 12.64
N THR A 124 15.03 56.52 11.72
CA THR A 124 13.74 56.16 11.10
C THR A 124 13.52 54.65 11.07
N ILE A 125 12.26 54.24 11.29
CA ILE A 125 11.83 52.85 11.11
C ILE A 125 10.73 52.81 10.04
N ASN A 126 11.05 52.16 8.93
CA ASN A 126 10.20 52.00 7.76
C ASN A 126 10.31 50.61 7.13
N ARG A 127 10.30 49.56 7.97
CA ARG A 127 10.44 48.18 7.49
C ARG A 127 9.16 47.65 6.86
N GLU A 128 9.32 46.70 5.95
CA GLU A 128 8.21 45.92 5.42
C GLU A 128 7.97 44.70 6.32
N VAL A 129 6.74 44.55 6.79
CA VAL A 129 6.31 43.44 7.65
C VAL A 129 5.22 42.66 6.95
N GLN A 130 5.39 41.34 6.85
CA GLN A 130 4.40 40.45 6.23
C GLN A 130 3.73 39.59 7.31
N LEU A 131 2.44 39.80 7.52
CA LEU A 131 1.60 39.03 8.41
C LEU A 131 1.03 37.81 7.69
N LEU A 132 1.02 36.68 8.39
CA LEU A 132 0.42 35.45 7.92
C LEU A 132 -1.00 35.35 8.47
N ARG A 133 -2.02 35.22 7.61
CA ARG A 133 -3.41 35.05 8.05
C ARG A 133 -3.55 33.74 8.82
N SER A 134 -4.16 33.75 10.00
CA SER A 134 -4.32 32.55 10.81
C SER A 134 -5.43 31.63 10.25
N VAL A 135 -5.15 30.33 10.19
CA VAL A 135 -6.08 29.32 9.67
C VAL A 135 -6.23 28.20 10.70
N ASN A 136 -7.48 27.86 11.03
CA ASN A 136 -7.75 26.73 11.90
C ASN A 136 -7.61 25.40 11.14
N LEU A 137 -6.53 24.67 11.40
CA LEU A 137 -6.23 23.40 10.74
C LEU A 137 -7.21 22.27 11.11
N THR A 138 -7.88 22.36 12.26
CA THR A 138 -8.80 21.32 12.75
C THR A 138 -10.24 21.52 12.30
N ASP A 139 -10.59 22.69 11.74
CA ASP A 139 -11.93 22.97 11.24
C ASP A 139 -12.22 22.16 9.96
N PRO A 140 -13.23 21.27 9.93
CA PRO A 140 -13.57 20.49 8.75
C PRO A 140 -14.15 21.33 7.60
N ASN A 141 -14.62 22.56 7.86
CA ASN A 141 -15.18 23.45 6.83
C ASN A 141 -14.11 24.18 6.00
N VAL A 142 -12.84 24.12 6.41
CA VAL A 142 -11.73 24.76 5.68
C VAL A 142 -11.20 23.82 4.60
N PRO A 143 -11.16 24.25 3.31
CA PRO A 143 -10.64 23.43 2.21
C PRO A 143 -9.18 22.99 2.42
N VAL A 144 -8.87 21.75 2.02
CA VAL A 144 -7.52 21.17 2.16
C VAL A 144 -6.46 22.00 1.44
N GLY A 145 -6.80 22.59 0.27
CA GLY A 145 -5.88 23.46 -0.47
C GLY A 145 -5.45 24.71 0.32
N GLN A 146 -6.39 25.34 1.05
CA GLN A 146 -6.09 26.49 1.90
C GLN A 146 -5.24 26.09 3.11
N LYS A 147 -5.51 24.93 3.73
CA LYS A 147 -4.66 24.40 4.82
C LYS A 147 -3.23 24.14 4.35
N MET A 148 -3.06 23.59 3.15
CA MET A 148 -1.74 23.30 2.59
C MET A 148 -0.94 24.56 2.27
N GLN A 149 -1.60 25.59 1.71
CA GLN A 149 -0.98 26.90 1.46
C GLN A 149 -0.55 27.57 2.77
N TYR A 150 -1.42 27.59 3.79
CA TYR A 150 -1.08 28.14 5.10
C TYR A 150 0.15 27.47 5.73
N ILE A 151 0.27 26.13 5.63
CA ILE A 151 1.43 25.38 6.12
C ILE A 151 2.71 25.76 5.34
N GLY A 152 2.61 25.91 4.02
CA GLY A 152 3.72 26.37 3.18
C GLY A 152 4.22 27.76 3.59
N ASP A 153 3.30 28.72 3.69
CA ASP A 153 3.62 30.11 4.07
C ASP A 153 4.16 30.20 5.51
N LEU A 154 3.65 29.39 6.44
CA LEU A 154 4.17 29.28 7.80
C LEU A 154 5.62 28.78 7.82
N SER A 155 5.97 27.86 6.92
CA SER A 155 7.33 27.33 6.78
C SER A 155 8.28 28.42 6.29
N VAL A 156 7.88 29.18 5.27
CA VAL A 156 8.66 30.31 4.74
C VAL A 156 8.85 31.41 5.80
N LYS A 157 7.77 31.77 6.52
CA LYS A 157 7.81 32.76 7.63
C LYS A 157 8.86 32.37 8.67
N ARG A 158 8.87 31.11 9.12
CA ARG A 158 9.82 30.63 10.15
C ARG A 158 11.27 30.55 9.68
N VAL A 159 11.51 30.23 8.41
CA VAL A 159 12.86 30.28 7.83
C VAL A 159 13.37 31.72 7.77
N LYS A 160 12.50 32.67 7.38
CA LYS A 160 12.83 34.10 7.37
C LYS A 160 13.15 34.62 8.78
N GLU A 161 12.31 34.29 9.77
CA GLU A 161 12.53 34.64 11.18
C GLU A 161 13.86 34.08 11.72
N ALA A 162 14.21 32.84 11.36
CA ALA A 162 15.48 32.23 11.76
C ALA A 162 16.70 32.88 11.10
N GLY A 163 16.57 33.30 9.83
CA GLY A 163 17.60 34.06 9.13
C GLY A 163 17.81 35.44 9.75
N GLU A 164 16.73 36.17 10.02
CA GLU A 164 16.76 37.49 10.67
C GLU A 164 17.36 37.42 12.09
N LEU A 165 17.16 36.31 12.81
CA LEU A 165 17.71 36.11 14.15
C LEU A 165 19.26 36.07 14.15
N ALA A 166 19.90 35.66 13.06
CA ALA A 166 21.36 35.67 12.95
C ALA A 166 21.93 37.10 12.94
N ASP A 167 21.14 38.06 12.45
CA ASP A 167 21.51 39.48 12.34
C ASP A 167 21.03 40.31 13.55
N ASP A 168 20.50 39.66 14.61
CA ASP A 168 20.04 40.35 15.82
C ASP A 168 21.25 40.95 16.56
N PRO A 169 21.28 42.27 16.86
CA PRO A 169 22.38 42.91 17.56
C PRO A 169 22.72 42.28 18.90
N GLN A 170 21.75 41.70 19.62
CA GLN A 170 22.02 40.99 20.88
C GLN A 170 22.76 39.67 20.65
N ILE A 171 22.47 38.99 19.54
CA ILE A 171 23.10 37.72 19.17
C ILE A 171 24.46 37.99 18.58
N GLU A 172 24.63 39.00 17.72
CA GLU A 172 25.92 39.40 17.17
C GLU A 172 26.94 39.78 18.27
N GLU A 173 26.49 40.53 19.29
CA GLU A 173 27.34 40.94 20.42
C GLU A 173 27.70 39.77 21.36
N GLN A 174 26.82 38.77 21.52
CA GLN A 174 27.07 37.58 22.33
C GLN A 174 27.73 36.42 21.54
N ALA A 175 27.67 36.45 20.20
CA ALA A 175 28.15 35.41 19.29
C ALA A 175 29.68 35.39 19.16
N GLN A 176 30.40 36.40 19.66
CA GLN A 176 31.87 36.35 19.69
C GLN A 176 32.43 35.24 20.58
N ASN A 177 31.63 34.50 21.36
CA ASN A 177 32.20 33.38 22.12
C ASN A 177 31.38 32.09 22.20
N ARG A 178 30.08 32.07 21.94
CA ARG A 178 29.27 30.84 21.94
C ARG A 178 28.04 31.09 21.07
N ILE A 179 27.52 30.05 20.41
CA ILE A 179 26.18 30.01 19.79
C ILE A 179 26.13 30.10 18.24
N ALA A 180 26.77 29.14 17.57
CA ALA A 180 26.22 28.55 16.35
C ALA A 180 25.07 27.51 16.58
N PRO A 181 24.89 26.84 17.75
CA PRO A 181 23.92 25.73 17.85
C PRO A 181 22.43 26.10 17.99
N ALA A 182 22.08 27.30 18.47
CA ALA A 182 20.67 27.63 18.77
C ALA A 182 19.83 27.87 17.50
N ALA A 183 20.38 28.57 16.51
CA ALA A 183 19.73 28.76 15.20
C ALA A 183 19.58 27.42 14.45
N ALA A 184 20.55 26.51 14.58
CA ALA A 184 20.49 25.16 14.01
C ALA A 184 19.38 24.30 14.65
N ALA A 185 19.17 24.42 15.97
CA ALA A 185 18.15 23.66 16.70
C ALA A 185 16.71 24.04 16.32
N VAL A 186 16.45 25.34 16.07
CA VAL A 186 15.14 25.83 15.62
C VAL A 186 14.84 25.40 14.17
N THR A 187 15.88 25.38 13.32
CA THR A 187 15.78 24.88 11.94
C THR A 187 15.43 23.39 11.90
N GLY A 188 15.98 22.57 12.82
CA GLY A 188 15.68 21.14 12.92
C GLY A 188 14.25 20.81 13.38
N ALA A 189 13.65 21.63 14.25
CA ALA A 189 12.32 21.39 14.80
C ALA A 189 11.17 21.78 13.86
N VAL A 190 11.38 22.76 12.97
CA VAL A 190 10.36 23.28 12.04
C VAL A 190 10.31 22.50 10.74
N VAL A 191 11.44 21.95 10.29
CA VAL A 191 11.51 21.11 9.09
C VAL A 191 10.86 19.73 9.33
N ALA A 192 10.87 19.21 10.57
CA ALA A 192 10.41 17.85 10.86
C ALA A 192 8.92 17.55 10.55
N PRO A 193 7.94 18.45 10.80
CA PRO A 193 6.52 18.19 10.48
C PRO A 193 6.17 18.45 9.00
N ALA A 194 6.83 19.40 8.33
CA ALA A 194 6.70 19.60 6.88
C ALA A 194 7.33 18.44 6.09
N LEU A 195 8.45 17.91 6.61
CA LEU A 195 8.96 16.60 6.24
C LEU A 195 7.99 15.49 6.63
N GLY A 196 7.04 15.65 7.56
CA GLY A 196 6.08 14.62 7.95
C GLY A 196 5.07 14.26 6.86
N LEU A 197 4.60 15.25 6.07
CA LEU A 197 3.68 15.05 4.92
C LEU A 197 4.43 14.69 3.62
N LEU A 198 5.63 15.24 3.39
CA LEU A 198 6.54 14.70 2.37
C LEU A 198 7.03 13.29 2.75
N ASN A 199 7.18 13.02 4.04
CA ASN A 199 7.42 11.69 4.55
C ASN A 199 6.17 10.85 4.44
N LEU A 200 4.94 11.37 4.51
CA LEU A 200 3.75 10.58 4.18
C LEU A 200 3.81 10.10 2.72
N LEU A 201 4.29 10.92 1.78
CA LEU A 201 4.63 10.46 0.43
C LEU A 201 5.82 9.47 0.41
N ASN A 202 6.86 9.66 1.24
CA ASN A 202 7.93 8.66 1.43
C ASN A 202 7.43 7.38 2.13
N TYR A 203 6.38 7.43 2.95
CA TYR A 203 5.76 6.32 3.68
C TYR A 203 4.76 5.62 2.75
N LEU A 204 4.10 6.34 1.85
CA LEU A 204 3.35 5.79 0.73
C LEU A 204 4.28 5.04 -0.24
N ARG A 205 5.56 5.46 -0.33
CA ARG A 205 6.59 4.69 -1.04
C ARG A 205 7.00 3.39 -0.32
N PHE A 206 6.69 3.28 0.97
CA PHE A 206 6.76 2.04 1.74
C PHE A 206 5.42 1.29 1.79
N LEU A 207 4.43 1.63 0.95
CA LEU A 207 3.23 0.81 0.82
C LEU A 207 3.63 -0.64 0.52
N PHE A 208 3.34 -1.51 1.48
CA PHE A 208 3.56 -2.93 1.32
C PHE A 208 2.45 -3.46 0.40
N PHE A 209 2.72 -3.49 -0.90
CA PHE A 209 1.84 -4.13 -1.88
C PHE A 209 2.03 -5.65 -1.93
N GLN A 210 3.00 -6.19 -1.19
CA GLN A 210 3.29 -7.63 -1.10
C GLN A 210 2.11 -8.47 -0.56
N PRO A 211 1.29 -8.01 0.41
CA PRO A 211 0.09 -8.74 0.85
C PRO A 211 -0.91 -8.98 -0.29
N LEU A 212 -0.93 -8.14 -1.35
CA LEU A 212 -1.78 -8.40 -2.52
C LEU A 212 -1.43 -9.73 -3.19
N LEU A 213 -0.21 -10.25 -3.06
CA LEU A 213 0.15 -11.58 -3.58
C LEU A 213 -0.71 -12.70 -2.98
N LEU A 214 -1.22 -12.52 -1.76
CA LEU A 214 -2.14 -13.48 -1.13
C LEU A 214 -3.54 -13.46 -1.76
N MET A 215 -3.94 -12.38 -2.40
CA MET A 215 -5.27 -12.25 -3.01
C MET A 215 -5.42 -13.12 -4.27
N GLY A 216 -4.30 -13.58 -4.82
CA GLY A 216 -4.28 -14.60 -5.88
C GLY A 216 -4.20 -16.03 -5.35
N ARG A 217 -4.09 -16.24 -4.03
CA ARG A 217 -4.05 -17.57 -3.44
C ARG A 217 -5.43 -18.20 -3.60
N ARG A 218 -5.49 -19.29 -4.35
CA ARG A 218 -6.69 -20.09 -4.52
C ARG A 218 -6.44 -21.49 -3.98
N LYS A 219 -7.49 -22.08 -3.41
CA LYS A 219 -7.50 -23.49 -3.06
C LYS A 219 -7.50 -24.26 -4.38
N ARG A 220 -6.52 -25.15 -4.55
CA ARG A 220 -6.56 -26.17 -5.61
C ARG A 220 -7.53 -27.23 -5.12
N GLU A 221 -8.50 -27.57 -5.95
CA GLU A 221 -9.44 -28.65 -5.63
C GLU A 221 -8.82 -29.98 -6.00
N ASP A 222 -9.22 -31.02 -5.28
CA ASP A 222 -8.69 -32.39 -5.42
C ASP A 222 -9.26 -33.08 -6.69
N TRP A 223 -10.21 -32.44 -7.40
CA TRP A 223 -10.90 -32.94 -8.60
C TRP A 223 -10.89 -31.91 -9.74
N GLY A 224 -11.12 -32.39 -10.96
CA GLY A 224 -11.27 -31.58 -12.15
C GLY A 224 -12.73 -31.26 -12.39
N VAL A 225 -13.02 -30.08 -12.94
CA VAL A 225 -14.38 -29.66 -13.28
C VAL A 225 -14.47 -29.40 -14.77
N VAL A 226 -15.51 -29.94 -15.41
CA VAL A 226 -15.92 -29.56 -16.76
C VAL A 226 -16.93 -28.42 -16.65
N TYR A 227 -16.66 -27.30 -17.33
CA TYR A 227 -17.48 -26.10 -17.20
C TYR A 227 -17.58 -25.32 -18.52
N ASN A 228 -18.57 -24.43 -18.61
CA ASN A 228 -18.78 -23.56 -19.76
C ASN A 228 -17.80 -22.38 -19.72
N SER A 229 -17.03 -22.19 -20.79
CA SER A 229 -16.01 -21.14 -20.90
C SER A 229 -16.60 -19.72 -20.88
N LEU A 230 -17.88 -19.53 -21.20
CA LEU A 230 -18.52 -18.21 -21.19
C LEU A 230 -19.00 -17.80 -19.80
N ASP A 231 -19.91 -18.58 -19.22
CA ASP A 231 -20.60 -18.25 -17.97
C ASP A 231 -20.05 -18.95 -16.72
N ARG A 232 -18.98 -19.75 -16.86
CA ARG A 232 -18.33 -20.52 -15.79
C ARG A 232 -19.25 -21.53 -15.09
N LYS A 233 -20.39 -21.89 -15.68
CA LYS A 233 -21.27 -22.90 -15.09
C LYS A 233 -20.69 -24.29 -15.29
N LYS A 234 -20.71 -25.08 -14.23
CA LYS A 234 -20.42 -26.51 -14.22
C LYS A 234 -21.31 -27.24 -15.25
N ILE A 235 -20.75 -28.18 -15.99
CA ILE A 235 -21.43 -28.96 -17.02
C ILE A 235 -21.51 -30.41 -16.58
N ASP A 236 -22.74 -30.87 -16.31
CA ASP A 236 -23.01 -32.26 -15.97
C ASP A 236 -22.94 -33.19 -17.18
N LEU A 237 -22.88 -34.50 -16.94
CA LEU A 237 -23.03 -35.55 -17.95
C LEU A 237 -22.13 -35.37 -19.19
N ALA A 238 -20.95 -34.79 -19.02
CA ALA A 238 -19.93 -34.68 -20.05
C ALA A 238 -19.11 -35.98 -20.05
N MET A 239 -18.88 -36.55 -21.24
CA MET A 239 -18.06 -37.74 -21.39
C MET A 239 -16.59 -37.32 -21.48
N VAL A 240 -15.82 -37.58 -20.42
CA VAL A 240 -14.39 -37.31 -20.35
C VAL A 240 -13.64 -38.63 -20.57
N ARG A 241 -12.66 -38.63 -21.48
CA ARG A 241 -11.84 -39.80 -21.80
C ARG A 241 -10.37 -39.46 -21.63
N LEU A 242 -9.67 -40.26 -20.84
CA LEU A 242 -8.20 -40.26 -20.79
C LEU A 242 -7.69 -41.17 -21.90
N VAL A 243 -6.89 -40.60 -22.80
CA VAL A 243 -6.39 -41.26 -24.00
C VAL A 243 -4.87 -41.29 -23.93
N ASP A 244 -4.27 -42.45 -24.16
CA ASP A 244 -2.82 -42.57 -24.30
C ASP A 244 -2.34 -41.73 -25.50
N TYR A 245 -1.30 -40.92 -25.30
CA TYR A 245 -0.83 -40.01 -26.33
C TYR A 245 -0.14 -40.74 -27.48
N ASP A 246 0.54 -41.84 -27.20
CA ASP A 246 1.36 -42.59 -28.14
C ASP A 246 0.51 -43.61 -28.92
N THR A 247 -0.38 -44.34 -28.25
CA THR A 247 -1.23 -45.36 -28.91
C THR A 247 -2.58 -44.82 -29.38
N ASN A 248 -3.00 -43.64 -28.90
CA ASN A 248 -4.35 -43.09 -29.09
C ASN A 248 -5.50 -43.96 -28.55
N GLU A 249 -5.19 -44.94 -27.71
CA GLU A 249 -6.18 -45.80 -27.08
C GLU A 249 -6.82 -45.11 -25.88
N VAL A 250 -8.12 -45.38 -25.67
CA VAL A 250 -8.84 -44.87 -24.51
C VAL A 250 -8.53 -45.75 -23.32
N VAL A 251 -7.80 -45.20 -22.35
CA VAL A 251 -7.39 -45.92 -21.13
C VAL A 251 -8.52 -45.92 -20.11
N GLN A 252 -9.15 -44.76 -19.91
CA GLN A 252 -10.26 -44.59 -18.97
C GLN A 252 -11.32 -43.67 -19.56
N SER A 253 -12.58 -43.91 -19.22
CA SER A 253 -13.70 -43.04 -19.57
C SER A 253 -14.55 -42.81 -18.32
N ARG A 254 -14.94 -41.55 -18.09
CA ARG A 254 -15.84 -41.16 -17.00
C ARG A 254 -16.87 -40.15 -17.49
N VAL A 255 -18.06 -40.21 -16.90
CA VAL A 255 -19.10 -39.22 -17.09
C VAL A 255 -19.04 -38.27 -15.90
N THR A 256 -19.11 -36.95 -16.14
CA THR A 256 -19.16 -35.97 -15.05
C THR A 256 -20.46 -36.07 -14.28
N ASP A 257 -20.41 -35.79 -12.98
CA ASP A 257 -21.59 -35.74 -12.12
C ASP A 257 -22.41 -34.45 -12.33
N ALA A 258 -23.45 -34.23 -11.51
CA ALA A 258 -24.31 -33.05 -11.59
C ALA A 258 -23.56 -31.72 -11.39
N GLU A 259 -22.36 -31.77 -10.80
CA GLU A 259 -21.48 -30.63 -10.59
C GLU A 259 -20.34 -30.54 -11.61
N GLY A 260 -20.39 -31.35 -12.66
CA GLY A 260 -19.38 -31.38 -13.70
C GLY A 260 -18.03 -31.94 -13.26
N ARG A 261 -17.95 -32.59 -12.10
CA ARG A 261 -16.68 -33.05 -11.53
C ARG A 261 -16.23 -34.38 -12.14
N TYR A 262 -14.91 -34.59 -12.19
CA TYR A 262 -14.30 -35.84 -12.57
C TYR A 262 -12.88 -35.98 -12.00
N ILE A 263 -12.35 -37.20 -12.02
CA ILE A 263 -10.96 -37.52 -11.68
C ILE A 263 -10.54 -38.79 -12.41
N PHE A 264 -9.31 -38.82 -12.90
CA PHE A 264 -8.67 -40.06 -13.38
C PHE A 264 -7.48 -40.42 -12.49
N PHE A 265 -7.13 -41.70 -12.52
CA PHE A 265 -5.88 -42.18 -11.94
C PHE A 265 -5.14 -42.92 -13.04
N ALA A 266 -3.90 -42.50 -13.29
CA ALA A 266 -3.13 -42.96 -14.42
C ALA A 266 -1.71 -43.33 -14.02
N GLU A 267 -1.18 -44.33 -14.71
CA GLU A 267 0.19 -44.80 -14.55
C GLU A 267 1.19 -43.84 -15.22
N PRO A 268 2.51 -44.01 -15.02
CA PRO A 268 3.51 -43.15 -15.62
C PRO A 268 3.44 -43.27 -17.14
N GLY A 269 3.34 -42.14 -17.82
CA GLY A 269 3.08 -42.12 -19.25
C GLY A 269 2.72 -40.73 -19.77
N ARG A 270 2.39 -40.67 -21.05
CA ARG A 270 1.90 -39.45 -21.70
C ARG A 270 0.46 -39.65 -22.10
N TYR A 271 -0.41 -38.77 -21.63
CA TYR A 271 -1.84 -38.86 -21.87
C TYR A 271 -2.38 -37.55 -22.44
N ARG A 272 -3.56 -37.62 -23.01
CA ARG A 272 -4.38 -36.47 -23.37
C ARG A 272 -5.82 -36.72 -22.96
N ILE A 273 -6.53 -35.66 -22.59
CA ILE A 273 -7.95 -35.76 -22.25
C ILE A 273 -8.78 -35.33 -23.45
N LYS A 274 -9.83 -36.08 -23.75
CA LYS A 274 -10.87 -35.71 -24.71
C LYS A 274 -12.20 -35.58 -23.99
N VAL A 275 -12.95 -34.53 -24.31
CA VAL A 275 -14.28 -34.31 -23.74
C VAL A 275 -15.32 -34.20 -24.84
N GLU A 276 -16.43 -34.90 -24.66
CA GLU A 276 -17.59 -34.88 -25.55
C GLU A 276 -18.84 -34.51 -24.74
N LYS A 277 -19.52 -33.42 -25.14
CA LYS A 277 -20.82 -33.01 -24.64
C LYS A 277 -21.62 -32.39 -25.80
N GLU A 278 -22.90 -32.75 -25.91
CA GLU A 278 -23.78 -32.18 -26.92
C GLU A 278 -23.93 -30.66 -26.74
N GLY A 279 -23.90 -29.91 -27.85
CA GLY A 279 -24.00 -28.45 -27.83
C GLY A 279 -22.69 -27.71 -27.53
N PHE A 280 -21.60 -28.42 -27.24
CA PHE A 280 -20.29 -27.83 -26.91
C PHE A 280 -19.16 -28.30 -27.83
N ASN A 281 -18.10 -27.49 -27.90
CA ASN A 281 -16.85 -27.75 -28.62
C ASN A 281 -15.68 -27.83 -27.64
N PHE A 282 -14.78 -28.77 -27.93
CA PHE A 282 -13.50 -28.95 -27.24
C PHE A 282 -12.41 -29.21 -28.31
N PRO A 283 -11.19 -28.66 -28.18
CA PRO A 283 -10.73 -27.73 -27.14
C PRO A 283 -11.39 -26.35 -27.24
N THR A 284 -11.29 -25.58 -26.16
CA THR A 284 -11.77 -24.19 -26.10
C THR A 284 -10.97 -23.27 -27.03
N ALA A 285 -11.65 -22.48 -27.84
CA ALA A 285 -11.09 -21.36 -28.58
C ALA A 285 -11.11 -20.07 -27.75
N ILE A 286 -12.06 -19.91 -26.83
CA ILE A 286 -12.21 -18.70 -26.00
C ILE A 286 -11.07 -18.58 -24.97
N LEU A 287 -10.67 -19.72 -24.38
CA LEU A 287 -9.69 -19.79 -23.29
C LEU A 287 -8.34 -20.39 -23.73
N SER A 288 -8.03 -20.48 -25.03
CA SER A 288 -6.86 -21.23 -25.55
C SER A 288 -5.50 -20.94 -24.88
N ASP A 289 -5.30 -19.73 -24.35
CA ASP A 289 -4.05 -19.29 -23.71
C ASP A 289 -4.22 -19.00 -22.21
N ALA A 290 -5.33 -19.42 -21.59
CA ALA A 290 -5.66 -19.06 -20.22
C ALA A 290 -5.31 -20.20 -19.26
N GLU A 291 -4.20 -20.08 -18.52
CA GLU A 291 -3.82 -21.07 -17.48
C GLU A 291 -4.85 -21.18 -16.32
N GLU A 292 -5.66 -20.15 -16.12
CA GLU A 292 -6.69 -20.10 -15.08
C GLU A 292 -7.91 -19.30 -15.55
N ASP A 293 -9.11 -19.70 -15.13
CA ASP A 293 -10.35 -18.94 -15.30
C ASP A 293 -11.16 -18.83 -13.99
N GLY A 294 -11.11 -17.68 -13.33
CA GLY A 294 -11.88 -17.44 -12.11
C GLY A 294 -11.48 -18.40 -10.98
N PRO A 295 -12.37 -19.25 -10.45
CA PRO A 295 -12.01 -20.23 -9.43
C PRO A 295 -11.19 -21.40 -9.99
N TYR A 296 -11.20 -21.63 -11.31
CA TYR A 296 -10.57 -22.79 -11.94
C TYR A 296 -9.09 -22.53 -12.24
N THR A 297 -8.20 -23.23 -11.55
CA THR A 297 -6.76 -23.27 -11.87
C THR A 297 -6.45 -24.44 -12.80
N ASP A 298 -5.26 -24.45 -13.40
CA ASP A 298 -4.78 -25.59 -14.21
C ASP A 298 -5.77 -25.95 -15.33
N VAL A 299 -6.17 -24.92 -16.08
CA VAL A 299 -7.15 -25.03 -17.18
C VAL A 299 -6.51 -25.81 -18.32
N TYR A 300 -7.21 -26.84 -18.81
CA TYR A 300 -6.73 -27.77 -19.82
C TYR A 300 -7.18 -27.41 -21.23
N HIS A 301 -6.27 -27.44 -22.20
CA HIS A 301 -6.53 -27.02 -23.58
C HIS A 301 -6.25 -28.12 -24.62
N GLY A 302 -6.01 -29.37 -24.18
CA GLY A 302 -5.75 -30.51 -25.07
C GLY A 302 -4.27 -30.85 -25.24
N GLU A 303 -3.37 -30.17 -24.52
CA GLU A 303 -1.94 -30.47 -24.46
C GLU A 303 -1.65 -31.87 -23.87
N PRO A 304 -0.50 -32.49 -24.20
CA PRO A 304 -0.09 -33.75 -23.56
C PRO A 304 0.24 -33.54 -22.08
N ILE A 305 -0.31 -34.39 -21.24
CA ILE A 305 -0.04 -34.47 -19.80
C ILE A 305 1.01 -35.56 -19.58
N LYS A 306 2.14 -35.19 -18.98
CA LYS A 306 3.19 -36.14 -18.60
C LYS A 306 3.02 -36.53 -17.14
N ILE A 307 2.98 -37.83 -16.88
CA ILE A 307 2.86 -38.41 -15.55
C ILE A 307 4.15 -39.18 -15.26
N GLU A 308 4.79 -38.87 -14.13
CA GLU A 308 6.05 -39.49 -13.72
C GLU A 308 5.86 -40.55 -12.62
N GLU A 309 4.83 -40.40 -11.79
CA GLU A 309 4.53 -41.30 -10.67
C GLU A 309 3.32 -42.19 -10.97
N GLU A 310 3.34 -43.41 -10.43
CA GLU A 310 2.23 -44.36 -10.55
C GLU A 310 0.97 -43.86 -9.85
N ASN A 311 -0.18 -44.23 -10.43
CA ASN A 311 -1.51 -43.92 -9.91
C ASN A 311 -1.74 -42.43 -9.56
N THR A 312 -1.12 -41.53 -10.32
CA THR A 312 -1.24 -40.07 -10.12
C THR A 312 -2.65 -39.60 -10.46
N ALA A 313 -3.24 -38.78 -9.60
CA ALA A 313 -4.52 -38.13 -9.85
C ALA A 313 -4.41 -37.12 -11.00
N VAL A 314 -5.15 -37.37 -12.09
CA VAL A 314 -5.23 -36.47 -13.25
C VAL A 314 -6.60 -35.79 -13.24
N ALA A 315 -6.62 -34.52 -12.87
CA ALA A 315 -7.85 -33.79 -12.62
C ALA A 315 -7.79 -32.30 -13.04
N PRO A 316 -7.31 -31.93 -14.24
CA PRO A 316 -7.27 -30.52 -14.63
C PRO A 316 -8.67 -29.96 -14.92
N ASN A 317 -8.84 -28.64 -14.89
CA ASN A 317 -10.15 -28.04 -15.14
C ASN A 317 -10.39 -27.88 -16.65
N ILE A 318 -11.52 -28.39 -17.16
CA ILE A 318 -11.78 -28.44 -18.60
C ILE A 318 -12.90 -27.48 -19.02
N PRO A 319 -12.57 -26.38 -19.70
CA PRO A 319 -13.56 -25.50 -20.30
C PRO A 319 -14.10 -26.03 -21.63
N LEU A 320 -15.39 -25.83 -21.86
CA LEU A 320 -16.09 -26.15 -23.10
C LEU A 320 -16.75 -24.90 -23.70
N ASP A 321 -16.66 -24.76 -25.02
CA ASP A 321 -17.23 -23.62 -25.74
C ASP A 321 -18.61 -23.98 -26.32
N PRO A 322 -19.68 -23.22 -26.05
CA PRO A 322 -20.99 -23.49 -26.64
C PRO A 322 -20.99 -23.24 -28.15
N LYS A 323 -21.56 -24.16 -28.93
CA LYS A 323 -21.56 -24.15 -30.41
C LYS A 323 -22.26 -22.93 -31.03
N GLU A 324 -23.22 -22.34 -30.33
CA GLU A 324 -24.07 -21.25 -30.82
C GLU A 324 -23.54 -19.86 -30.44
N ALA A 325 -22.50 -19.77 -29.62
CA ALA A 325 -21.96 -18.47 -29.23
C ALA A 325 -20.98 -17.95 -30.28
N GLU A 326 -21.15 -16.68 -30.69
CA GLU A 326 -20.11 -15.98 -31.43
C GLU A 326 -18.80 -16.02 -30.64
N VAL A 327 -17.69 -16.32 -31.32
CA VAL A 327 -16.34 -16.39 -30.76
C VAL A 327 -15.85 -14.98 -30.40
N GLN A 328 -16.49 -14.35 -29.42
CA GLN A 328 -16.07 -13.09 -28.84
C GLN A 328 -15.53 -13.38 -27.45
N THR A 329 -14.22 -13.18 -27.28
CA THR A 329 -13.57 -13.33 -25.97
C THR A 329 -14.24 -12.38 -24.97
N PRO A 330 -14.78 -12.87 -23.86
CA PRO A 330 -15.54 -12.04 -22.94
C PRO A 330 -14.62 -10.99 -22.28
N SER A 331 -15.12 -9.75 -22.14
CA SER A 331 -14.35 -8.63 -21.56
C SER A 331 -13.81 -8.91 -20.16
N ARG A 332 -14.44 -9.84 -19.41
CA ARG A 332 -13.97 -10.31 -18.10
C ARG A 332 -12.55 -10.88 -18.16
N LEU A 333 -12.21 -11.62 -19.23
CA LEU A 333 -10.89 -12.22 -19.39
C LEU A 333 -9.79 -11.16 -19.52
N LYS A 334 -10.10 -10.06 -20.21
CA LYS A 334 -9.17 -8.94 -20.37
C LYS A 334 -8.88 -8.29 -19.00
N TRP A 335 -9.93 -8.07 -18.19
CA TRP A 335 -9.77 -7.52 -16.83
C TRP A 335 -9.00 -8.44 -15.90
N ASP A 336 -9.24 -9.75 -15.95
CA ASP A 336 -8.51 -10.72 -15.11
C ASP A 336 -7.02 -10.76 -15.49
N ARG A 337 -6.67 -10.69 -16.78
CA ARG A 337 -5.27 -10.55 -17.24
C ARG A 337 -4.63 -9.24 -16.76
N ILE A 338 -5.36 -8.13 -16.87
CA ILE A 338 -4.87 -6.81 -16.42
C ILE A 338 -4.64 -6.83 -14.91
N LYS A 339 -5.59 -7.33 -14.10
CA LYS A 339 -5.45 -7.45 -12.64
C LYS A 339 -4.23 -8.27 -12.25
N LYS A 340 -4.01 -9.43 -12.87
CA LYS A 340 -2.84 -10.29 -12.60
C LYS A 340 -1.52 -9.61 -12.97
N THR A 341 -1.49 -8.92 -14.11
CA THR A 341 -0.31 -8.17 -14.58
C THR A 341 0.01 -7.03 -13.60
N ILE A 342 -1.01 -6.28 -13.19
CA ILE A 342 -0.90 -5.21 -12.20
C ILE A 342 -0.44 -5.76 -10.85
N GLN A 343 -1.04 -6.84 -10.34
CA GLN A 343 -0.70 -7.47 -9.06
C GLN A 343 0.77 -7.94 -9.02
N ARG A 344 1.22 -8.63 -10.07
CA ARG A 344 2.59 -9.15 -10.18
C ARG A 344 3.62 -8.03 -10.27
N ASN A 345 3.29 -6.94 -10.96
CA ASN A 345 4.19 -5.81 -11.15
C ASN A 345 4.16 -4.82 -9.97
N LEU A 346 3.02 -4.60 -9.33
CA LEU A 346 2.87 -3.74 -8.13
C LEU A 346 3.73 -4.23 -6.97
N ALA A 347 3.79 -5.55 -6.75
CA ALA A 347 4.64 -6.12 -5.70
C ALA A 347 6.14 -5.81 -5.93
N ARG A 348 6.58 -5.69 -7.19
CA ARG A 348 7.96 -5.34 -7.56
C ARG A 348 8.21 -3.83 -7.53
N ILE A 349 7.20 -3.03 -7.86
CA ILE A 349 7.27 -1.56 -7.84
C ILE A 349 7.67 -1.05 -6.46
N GLY A 350 7.15 -1.65 -5.37
CA GLY A 350 7.54 -1.27 -4.01
C GLY A 350 9.05 -1.41 -3.75
N ILE A 351 9.67 -2.49 -4.23
CA ILE A 351 11.12 -2.75 -4.07
C ILE A 351 11.94 -1.77 -4.93
N ILE A 352 11.57 -1.61 -6.21
CA ILE A 352 12.27 -0.68 -7.13
C ILE A 352 12.20 0.74 -6.58
N ALA A 353 11.01 1.15 -6.12
CA ALA A 353 10.84 2.42 -5.44
C ALA A 353 11.77 2.45 -4.22
N GLY A 354 11.77 1.47 -3.33
CA GLY A 354 12.68 1.36 -2.17
C GLY A 354 14.16 1.60 -2.51
N ILE A 355 14.68 0.97 -3.57
CA ILE A 355 16.05 1.15 -4.07
C ILE A 355 16.33 2.60 -4.46
N ILE A 356 15.38 3.24 -5.16
CA ILE A 356 15.51 4.66 -5.56
C ILE A 356 15.59 5.59 -4.32
N SER A 357 14.95 5.30 -3.18
CA SER A 357 15.20 6.09 -1.94
C SER A 357 16.63 5.96 -1.55
N MET A 358 17.11 4.72 -1.50
CA MET A 358 18.38 4.46 -0.88
C MET A 358 19.49 5.20 -1.63
N LEU A 359 19.31 5.38 -2.95
CA LEU A 359 20.15 6.22 -3.79
C LEU A 359 20.00 7.73 -3.52
N ILE A 360 18.78 8.23 -3.32
CA ILE A 360 18.53 9.68 -3.08
C ILE A 360 18.88 10.10 -1.64
N ASN A 361 18.53 9.27 -0.65
CA ASN A 361 18.61 9.52 0.78
C ASN A 361 19.12 8.26 1.53
N PRO A 362 20.46 8.01 1.55
CA PRO A 362 21.06 6.83 2.17
C PRO A 362 21.05 6.96 3.70
N THR A 363 19.93 6.59 4.33
CA THR A 363 19.80 6.52 5.79
C THR A 363 19.64 5.07 6.26
N ILE A 364 20.09 4.76 7.48
CA ILE A 364 20.00 3.41 8.06
C ILE A 364 18.54 2.92 8.07
N LEU A 365 17.60 3.80 8.43
CA LEU A 365 16.17 3.48 8.46
C LEU A 365 15.66 3.06 7.08
N VAL A 366 16.03 3.78 6.01
CA VAL A 366 15.66 3.43 4.63
C VAL A 366 16.23 2.07 4.23
N GLY A 367 17.48 1.77 4.62
CA GLY A 367 18.10 0.46 4.38
C GLY A 367 17.36 -0.68 5.09
N VAL A 368 16.99 -0.49 6.36
CA VAL A 368 16.22 -1.48 7.15
C VAL A 368 14.84 -1.71 6.53
N LEU A 369 14.15 -0.64 6.10
CA LEU A 369 12.85 -0.76 5.45
C LEU A 369 12.92 -1.47 4.08
N LEU A 370 13.95 -1.20 3.28
CA LEU A 370 14.17 -1.94 2.03
C LEU A 370 14.41 -3.43 2.30
N ALA A 371 15.21 -3.76 3.31
CA ALA A 371 15.42 -5.15 3.72
C ALA A 371 14.10 -5.82 4.15
N ALA A 372 13.25 -5.11 4.89
CA ALA A 372 11.91 -5.59 5.26
C ALA A 372 11.02 -5.81 4.02
N GLN A 373 11.01 -4.89 3.05
CA GLN A 373 10.24 -5.05 1.80
C GLN A 373 10.67 -6.28 0.99
N VAL A 374 11.97 -6.54 0.91
CA VAL A 374 12.53 -7.73 0.26
C VAL A 374 12.14 -8.98 1.05
N GLY A 375 12.29 -8.97 2.36
CA GLY A 375 11.88 -10.07 3.23
C GLY A 375 10.40 -10.40 3.10
N PHE A 376 9.53 -9.40 3.14
CA PHE A 376 8.09 -9.57 2.92
C PHE A 376 7.78 -10.07 1.50
N TYR A 377 8.48 -9.61 0.47
CA TYR A 377 8.26 -10.12 -0.88
C TYR A 377 8.51 -11.63 -0.95
N TYR A 378 9.61 -12.13 -0.38
CA TYR A 378 9.86 -13.56 -0.33
C TYR A 378 8.89 -14.31 0.58
N LEU A 379 8.52 -13.75 1.72
CA LEU A 379 7.53 -14.32 2.62
C LEU A 379 6.17 -14.50 1.93
N PHE A 380 5.62 -13.43 1.35
CA PHE A 380 4.33 -13.47 0.67
C PHE A 380 4.38 -14.24 -0.65
N LYS A 381 5.52 -14.27 -1.35
CA LYS A 381 5.72 -15.17 -2.50
C LYS A 381 5.62 -16.63 -2.06
N ARG A 382 6.25 -17.00 -0.94
CA ARG A 382 6.20 -18.36 -0.38
C ARG A 382 4.81 -18.72 0.16
N LEU A 383 4.12 -17.76 0.79
CA LEU A 383 2.77 -17.97 1.30
C LEU A 383 1.70 -17.95 0.21
N GLY A 384 1.96 -17.31 -0.94
CA GLY A 384 1.03 -17.22 -2.06
C GLY A 384 1.01 -18.47 -2.95
N THR A 385 2.05 -19.30 -2.91
CA THR A 385 2.07 -20.60 -3.60
C THR A 385 1.30 -21.63 -2.77
N THR A 386 0.16 -22.11 -3.28
CA THR A 386 -0.57 -23.23 -2.68
C THR A 386 0.11 -24.54 -3.12
N PRO A 387 0.53 -25.42 -2.19
CA PRO A 387 1.03 -26.75 -2.56
C PRO A 387 -0.08 -27.56 -3.23
N GLU A 388 0.30 -28.54 -4.05
CA GLU A 388 -0.67 -29.48 -4.64
C GLU A 388 -1.30 -30.32 -3.52
N PRO A 389 -2.63 -30.48 -3.49
CA PRO A 389 -3.27 -31.29 -2.48
C PRO A 389 -2.92 -32.77 -2.67
N GLU A 390 -2.73 -33.46 -1.54
CA GLU A 390 -2.59 -34.91 -1.50
C GLU A 390 -4.00 -35.52 -1.62
N ASN A 391 -4.28 -36.15 -2.77
CA ASN A 391 -5.63 -36.53 -3.19
C ASN A 391 -5.97 -38.00 -2.91
N TRP A 392 -5.24 -38.67 -2.01
CA TRP A 392 -5.38 -40.11 -1.77
C TRP A 392 -5.31 -40.47 -0.28
N GLY A 393 -6.05 -41.51 0.10
CA GLY A 393 -5.89 -42.21 1.37
C GLY A 393 -5.02 -43.46 1.19
N ILE A 394 -4.41 -43.94 2.28
CA ILE A 394 -3.50 -45.08 2.25
C ILE A 394 -4.05 -46.22 3.12
N VAL A 395 -4.03 -47.43 2.56
CA VAL A 395 -4.31 -48.66 3.31
C VAL A 395 -3.00 -49.21 3.86
N ARG A 396 -2.91 -49.36 5.18
CA ARG A 396 -1.70 -49.86 5.88
C ARG A 396 -2.00 -51.11 6.69
N GLU A 397 -0.96 -51.92 6.92
CA GLU A 397 -1.03 -53.03 7.86
C GLU A 397 -0.83 -52.50 9.29
N LYS A 398 -1.79 -52.80 10.17
CA LYS A 398 -1.82 -52.29 11.54
C LYS A 398 -0.56 -52.70 12.32
N GLY A 399 0.07 -51.73 12.98
CA GLY A 399 1.32 -51.96 13.72
C GLY A 399 2.59 -51.96 12.86
N THR A 400 2.48 -51.73 11.54
CA THR A 400 3.62 -51.53 10.63
C THR A 400 3.44 -50.28 9.78
N GLU A 401 4.53 -49.69 9.28
CA GLU A 401 4.46 -48.62 8.26
C GLU A 401 4.24 -49.18 6.84
N ARG A 402 3.97 -50.48 6.71
CA ARG A 402 3.83 -51.14 5.41
C ARG A 402 2.47 -50.83 4.79
N SER A 403 2.51 -50.25 3.59
CA SER A 403 1.30 -49.99 2.79
C SER A 403 0.87 -51.26 2.03
N LEU A 404 -0.44 -51.50 1.95
CA LEU A 404 -1.01 -52.71 1.36
C LEU A 404 -1.43 -52.49 -0.08
N ASN A 405 -0.65 -53.05 -1.01
CA ASN A 405 -0.98 -52.99 -2.42
C ASN A 405 -2.07 -53.97 -2.83
N ASN A 406 -2.74 -53.70 -3.95
CA ASN A 406 -3.75 -54.57 -4.56
C ASN A 406 -4.93 -54.95 -3.64
N ALA A 407 -5.23 -54.16 -2.60
CA ALA A 407 -6.39 -54.29 -1.73
C ALA A 407 -7.64 -53.78 -2.44
N THR A 408 -8.75 -54.49 -2.31
CA THR A 408 -10.03 -54.08 -2.91
C THR A 408 -10.76 -53.18 -1.94
N VAL A 409 -10.85 -51.90 -2.27
CA VAL A 409 -11.56 -50.90 -1.50
C VAL A 409 -12.96 -50.71 -2.09
N ARG A 410 -14.00 -50.90 -1.28
CA ARG A 410 -15.39 -50.76 -1.69
C ARG A 410 -16.07 -49.67 -0.88
N LEU A 411 -16.68 -48.71 -1.57
CA LEU A 411 -17.40 -47.61 -0.94
C LEU A 411 -18.90 -47.91 -0.97
N PHE A 412 -19.56 -47.80 0.18
CA PHE A 412 -21.00 -48.02 0.34
C PHE A 412 -21.69 -46.81 0.93
N THR A 413 -22.96 -46.58 0.57
CA THR A 413 -23.77 -45.57 1.25
C THR A 413 -24.28 -46.11 2.59
N LYS A 414 -24.18 -45.31 3.66
CA LYS A 414 -24.62 -45.73 5.00
C LYS A 414 -26.14 -45.93 5.11
N ASP A 415 -26.92 -45.16 4.34
CA ASP A 415 -28.39 -45.19 4.39
C ASP A 415 -29.02 -46.46 3.81
N ARG A 416 -28.38 -47.08 2.80
CA ARG A 416 -28.97 -48.18 2.02
C ARG A 416 -28.00 -49.34 1.80
N ASN A 417 -26.80 -49.30 2.36
CA ASN A 417 -25.71 -50.25 2.11
C ASN A 417 -25.49 -50.52 0.61
N LYS A 418 -25.69 -49.50 -0.23
CA LYS A 418 -25.56 -49.65 -1.68
C LYS A 418 -24.10 -49.44 -2.06
N LEU A 419 -23.55 -50.39 -2.81
CA LEU A 419 -22.22 -50.25 -3.40
C LEU A 419 -22.21 -49.06 -4.38
N VAL A 420 -21.36 -48.09 -4.12
CA VAL A 420 -21.18 -46.87 -4.92
C VAL A 420 -20.09 -47.08 -5.95
N SER A 421 -18.92 -47.51 -5.48
CA SER A 421 -17.74 -47.73 -6.31
C SER A 421 -16.83 -48.77 -5.67
N THR A 422 -16.02 -49.42 -6.52
CA THR A 422 -14.96 -50.35 -6.12
C THR A 422 -13.69 -49.91 -6.81
N GLN A 423 -12.60 -49.78 -6.05
CA GLN A 423 -11.27 -49.47 -6.58
C GLN A 423 -10.25 -50.44 -5.97
N ARG A 424 -9.14 -50.66 -6.66
CA ARG A 424 -8.02 -51.43 -6.16
C ARG A 424 -6.89 -50.48 -5.76
N THR A 425 -6.23 -50.72 -4.62
CA THR A 425 -5.07 -49.93 -4.22
C THR A 425 -3.87 -50.18 -5.12
N ASP A 426 -3.05 -49.16 -5.32
CA ASP A 426 -1.78 -49.25 -6.07
C ASP A 426 -0.67 -49.93 -5.26
N ASP A 427 0.55 -49.97 -5.81
CA ASP A 427 1.74 -50.54 -5.17
C ASP A 427 2.16 -49.84 -3.88
N ASN A 428 1.68 -48.62 -3.65
CA ASN A 428 1.89 -47.84 -2.43
C ASN A 428 0.65 -47.85 -1.51
N GLY A 429 -0.35 -48.69 -1.78
CA GLY A 429 -1.57 -48.82 -0.97
C GLY A 429 -2.55 -47.66 -1.08
N ARG A 430 -2.41 -46.78 -2.07
CA ARG A 430 -3.21 -45.55 -2.20
C ARG A 430 -4.57 -45.81 -2.87
N TYR A 431 -5.60 -45.09 -2.45
CA TYR A 431 -6.94 -45.11 -3.06
C TYR A 431 -7.64 -43.75 -2.90
N ALA A 432 -8.65 -43.48 -3.73
CA ALA A 432 -9.47 -42.28 -3.58
C ALA A 432 -10.83 -42.39 -4.27
N PHE A 433 -11.89 -42.02 -3.56
CA PHE A 433 -13.23 -41.93 -4.12
C PHE A 433 -13.72 -40.48 -4.13
N LEU A 434 -14.14 -40.02 -5.31
CA LEU A 434 -14.89 -38.78 -5.49
C LEU A 434 -16.38 -39.07 -5.30
N VAL A 435 -17.00 -38.45 -4.29
CA VAL A 435 -18.41 -38.65 -3.98
C VAL A 435 -19.07 -37.36 -3.51
N GLY A 436 -20.37 -37.22 -3.76
CA GLY A 436 -21.13 -36.07 -3.26
C GLY A 436 -21.37 -36.12 -1.74
N PRO A 437 -21.88 -35.04 -1.14
CA PRO A 437 -22.09 -34.93 0.30
C PRO A 437 -23.11 -35.98 0.78
N LYS A 438 -22.63 -36.95 1.57
CA LYS A 438 -23.43 -38.02 2.18
C LYS A 438 -22.59 -38.79 3.22
N ASP A 439 -23.28 -39.61 4.01
CA ASP A 439 -22.62 -40.60 4.86
C ASP A 439 -22.32 -41.88 4.09
N TYR A 440 -21.05 -42.26 4.12
CA TYR A 440 -20.52 -43.47 3.51
C TYR A 440 -19.81 -44.34 4.54
N TYR A 441 -19.52 -45.58 4.17
CA TYR A 441 -18.50 -46.37 4.84
C TYR A 441 -17.65 -47.07 3.78
N VAL A 442 -16.36 -47.13 4.07
CA VAL A 442 -15.37 -47.82 3.25
C VAL A 442 -15.17 -49.20 3.84
N ARG A 443 -15.20 -50.24 3.00
CA ARG A 443 -14.81 -51.59 3.37
C ARG A 443 -13.61 -52.02 2.56
N ILE A 444 -12.60 -52.55 3.25
CA ILE A 444 -11.39 -53.07 2.61
C ILE A 444 -11.44 -54.59 2.64
N ASP A 445 -11.02 -55.18 1.53
CA ASP A 445 -10.96 -56.62 1.34
C ASP A 445 -9.62 -56.97 0.68
N LYS A 446 -8.79 -57.72 1.39
CA LYS A 446 -7.47 -58.17 0.95
C LYS A 446 -7.24 -59.58 1.47
N GLU A 447 -6.79 -60.46 0.57
CA GLU A 447 -6.44 -61.84 0.90
C GLU A 447 -5.34 -61.89 1.96
N GLY A 448 -5.56 -62.66 3.04
CA GLY A 448 -4.67 -62.75 4.20
C GLY A 448 -4.84 -61.66 5.27
N TYR A 449 -5.84 -60.78 5.14
CA TYR A 449 -6.15 -59.71 6.08
C TYR A 449 -7.64 -59.72 6.49
N SER A 450 -7.97 -59.19 7.67
CA SER A 450 -9.36 -59.04 8.12
C SER A 450 -10.10 -58.03 7.25
N SER A 451 -11.40 -58.24 7.02
CA SER A 451 -12.26 -57.21 6.40
C SER A 451 -12.55 -56.11 7.41
N GLU A 452 -11.91 -54.95 7.27
CA GLU A 452 -12.19 -53.77 8.09
C GLU A 452 -13.16 -52.81 7.38
N SER A 453 -13.97 -52.12 8.18
CA SER A 453 -14.86 -51.06 7.68
C SER A 453 -14.75 -49.78 8.51
N LYS A 454 -14.57 -48.64 7.85
CA LYS A 454 -14.50 -47.31 8.47
C LYS A 454 -15.64 -46.44 7.96
N GLU A 455 -16.39 -45.85 8.88
CA GLU A 455 -17.42 -44.87 8.54
C GLU A 455 -16.78 -43.51 8.20
N VAL A 456 -17.29 -42.85 7.15
CA VAL A 456 -16.80 -41.57 6.68
C VAL A 456 -17.99 -40.67 6.32
N SER A 457 -18.06 -39.51 6.96
CA SER A 457 -19.08 -38.48 6.67
C SER A 457 -18.45 -37.41 5.79
N ILE A 458 -19.02 -37.21 4.60
CA ILE A 458 -18.53 -36.28 3.58
C ILE A 458 -19.37 -35.01 3.63
N THR A 459 -18.72 -33.87 3.83
CA THR A 459 -19.36 -32.54 3.89
C THR A 459 -19.25 -31.84 2.52
N GLU A 460 -19.98 -30.74 2.33
CA GLU A 460 -19.88 -29.94 1.08
C GLU A 460 -18.48 -29.37 0.82
N GLU A 461 -17.60 -29.31 1.84
CA GLU A 461 -16.23 -28.79 1.71
C GLU A 461 -15.16 -29.89 1.51
N GLU A 462 -15.48 -31.14 1.86
CA GLU A 462 -14.61 -32.31 1.79
C GLU A 462 -15.35 -33.44 1.06
N GLU A 463 -15.25 -33.45 -0.26
CA GLU A 463 -16.00 -34.34 -1.17
C GLU A 463 -15.18 -35.56 -1.65
N PHE A 464 -14.10 -35.86 -0.92
CA PHE A 464 -13.23 -37.01 -1.13
C PHE A 464 -13.23 -37.93 0.08
N VAL A 465 -13.28 -39.23 -0.18
CA VAL A 465 -12.95 -40.24 0.82
C VAL A 465 -11.46 -40.57 0.68
N LYS A 466 -10.64 -40.00 1.57
CA LYS A 466 -9.17 -40.15 1.59
C LYS A 466 -8.62 -40.59 2.95
N GLU A 467 -9.45 -41.23 3.74
CA GLU A 467 -9.08 -41.66 5.08
C GLU A 467 -8.01 -42.75 5.04
N ASP A 468 -6.96 -42.61 5.85
CA ASP A 468 -6.05 -43.71 6.09
C ASP A 468 -6.79 -44.81 6.89
N ILE A 469 -6.63 -46.05 6.44
CA ILE A 469 -7.27 -47.23 7.06
C ILE A 469 -6.19 -48.27 7.33
N GLU A 470 -6.14 -48.70 8.58
CA GLU A 470 -5.27 -49.79 9.02
C GLU A 470 -6.06 -51.09 9.07
N VAL A 471 -5.45 -52.17 8.57
CA VAL A 471 -6.07 -53.50 8.49
C VAL A 471 -5.26 -54.51 9.27
N ASP A 472 -5.93 -55.37 10.03
CA ASP A 472 -5.31 -56.46 10.79
C ASP A 472 -5.03 -57.66 9.87
N LYS A 473 -3.94 -58.37 10.13
CA LYS A 473 -3.64 -59.64 9.42
C LYS A 473 -4.60 -60.71 9.94
N SER A 474 -5.22 -61.49 9.05
CA SER A 474 -6.19 -62.51 9.47
C SER A 474 -5.48 -63.64 10.24
N GLU A 475 -6.00 -64.01 11.41
CA GLU A 475 -5.43 -65.07 12.29
C GLU A 475 -5.48 -66.48 11.66
N ASP A 476 -6.12 -66.66 10.49
CA ASP A 476 -6.41 -67.96 9.88
C ASP A 476 -5.28 -68.54 9.01
N SER A 477 -4.06 -67.96 9.03
CA SER A 477 -2.93 -68.45 8.22
C SER A 477 -1.71 -68.89 9.03
N SER A 478 -1.84 -69.09 10.35
CA SER A 478 -0.74 -69.50 11.23
C SER A 478 -0.92 -70.85 11.94
N GLU A 479 -2.00 -71.60 11.68
CA GLU A 479 -2.25 -72.89 12.35
C GLU A 479 -2.12 -74.15 11.46
N GLU A 480 -1.83 -74.03 10.15
CA GLU A 480 -1.55 -75.20 9.30
C GLU A 480 -0.05 -75.35 8.97
N GLN A 481 0.79 -75.44 10.01
CA GLN A 481 2.16 -75.95 9.84
C GLN A 481 2.81 -76.41 11.16
N ASP A 482 2.13 -77.21 12.00
CA ASP A 482 2.84 -77.95 13.06
C ASP A 482 2.13 -79.21 13.59
N GLU A 483 1.41 -79.96 12.75
CA GLU A 483 1.01 -81.33 13.08
C GLU A 483 1.17 -82.26 11.88
N GLY A 484 2.26 -83.02 11.84
CA GLY A 484 2.39 -84.11 10.87
C GLY A 484 3.80 -84.61 10.58
N GLU A 485 4.63 -84.88 11.58
CA GLU A 485 5.76 -85.80 11.38
C GLU A 485 6.11 -86.53 12.69
N ASP A 486 5.28 -87.50 13.06
CA ASP A 486 5.67 -88.59 13.95
C ASP A 486 5.34 -89.93 13.27
N ASP A 487 6.39 -90.74 13.18
CA ASP A 487 6.47 -92.16 12.86
C ASP A 487 6.06 -92.67 11.45
N LEU A 488 7.08 -93.18 10.72
CA LEU A 488 7.17 -94.58 10.28
C LEU A 488 8.53 -94.90 9.62
N SER A 489 9.51 -95.20 10.47
CA SER A 489 10.30 -96.45 10.52
C SER A 489 10.87 -97.17 9.26
N PHE A 490 12.15 -97.56 9.43
CA PHE A 490 12.83 -98.84 9.09
C PHE A 490 13.59 -99.07 7.76
N ALA A 491 14.83 -99.57 7.98
CA ALA A 491 15.69 -100.45 7.16
C ALA A 491 16.28 -99.86 5.87
N GLU A 492 17.56 -100.00 5.54
CA GLU A 492 18.59 -101.01 5.86
C GLU A 492 19.99 -100.40 5.64
#